data_AF-A0A5A7UVD7-F1
#
_entry.id   AF-A0A5A7UVD7-F1
#
_cell.length_a   1.000
_cell.length_b   1.000
_cell.length_c   1.000
_cell.angle_alpha   90.00
_cell.angle_beta   90.00
_cell.angle_gamma   90.00
#
_symmetry.space_group_name_H-M   'P 1'
#
loop_
_entity.id
_entity.type
_entity.pdbx_description
1 polymer ?
#
loop_
_entity_poly.entity_id
_entity_poly.type
_entity_poly.pdbx_seq_one_letter_code
_entity_poly.pdbx_strand_id
1 'polypeptide(L)'
;MLYLAEVPDSVRFLESRLDEIAEKTDTINAVAGRVEGLPIQELLARVDTLEGNVGRTVKYEYGDSSSSFVAHMEECVNELDNSQKTLLEMINDMSEDFRATLDVVRNKIADVNARLNLTIRLMANQAPARGAIPVSRVNIPEPKPFCGVRDAKALENYIFDLEQYFRATNTVTEEAKVTLTMMHLSEDAKL
;
A
#
# COMPACT_ATOMS: atom_id res chain seq x y z
N MET A 1 33.85 101.21 67.23
CA MET A 1 34.68 99.99 67.23
C MET A 1 33.77 98.78 67.41
N LEU A 2 33.32 98.17 66.32
CA LEU A 2 32.54 96.91 66.34
C LEU A 2 32.96 96.05 65.13
N TYR A 3 34.26 95.80 64.96
CA TYR A 3 34.78 94.99 63.84
C TYR A 3 35.79 93.91 64.29
N LEU A 4 35.74 93.49 65.57
CA LEU A 4 36.61 92.41 66.08
C LEU A 4 35.84 91.22 66.69
N ALA A 5 34.51 91.31 66.81
CA ALA A 5 33.68 90.20 67.32
C ALA A 5 33.18 89.25 66.21
N GLU A 6 33.24 89.66 64.94
CA GLU A 6 32.59 88.97 63.80
C GLU A 6 33.54 88.03 63.03
N VAL A 7 34.85 88.20 63.23
CA VAL A 7 35.91 87.36 62.64
C VAL A 7 35.93 85.94 63.22
N PRO A 8 35.76 85.72 64.54
CA PRO A 8 35.72 84.36 65.10
C PRO A 8 34.49 83.56 64.66
N ASP A 9 33.33 84.20 64.56
CA ASP A 9 32.08 83.53 64.20
C ASP A 9 32.05 83.09 62.73
N SER A 10 32.65 83.87 61.84
CA SER A 10 32.78 83.51 60.42
C SER A 10 33.78 82.37 60.18
N VAL A 11 34.87 82.28 60.96
CA VAL A 11 35.80 81.14 60.93
C VAL A 11 35.12 79.85 61.41
N ARG A 12 34.41 79.91 62.54
CA ARG A 12 33.68 78.76 63.07
C ARG A 12 32.55 78.30 62.15
N PHE A 13 31.92 79.22 61.42
CA PHE A 13 30.96 78.91 60.36
C PHE A 13 31.60 78.24 59.14
N LEU A 14 32.81 78.64 58.75
CA LEU A 14 33.54 77.98 57.66
C LEU A 14 34.03 76.59 58.05
N GLU A 15 34.47 76.39 59.29
CA GLU A 15 34.84 75.08 59.83
C GLU A 15 33.65 74.12 59.82
N SER A 16 32.47 74.54 60.29
CA SER A 16 31.28 73.69 60.24
C SER A 16 30.83 73.37 58.81
N ARG A 17 31.04 74.29 57.87
CA ARG A 17 30.79 74.04 56.44
C ARG A 17 31.78 73.06 55.83
N LEU A 18 33.05 73.09 56.24
CA LEU A 18 34.07 72.14 55.81
C LEU A 18 33.80 70.74 56.35
N ASP A 19 33.41 70.61 57.62
CA ASP A 19 33.03 69.33 58.22
C ASP A 19 31.81 68.72 57.50
N GLU A 20 30.79 69.53 57.19
CA GLU A 20 29.61 69.08 56.44
C GLU A 20 29.97 68.65 55.00
N ILE A 21 30.95 69.31 54.36
CA ILE A 21 31.44 68.94 53.03
C ILE A 21 32.23 67.63 53.10
N ALA A 22 33.05 67.44 54.13
CA ALA A 22 33.80 66.20 54.34
C ALA A 22 32.84 65.01 54.51
N GLU A 23 31.81 65.15 55.35
CA GLU A 23 30.79 64.12 55.56
C GLU A 23 30.04 63.80 54.27
N LYS A 24 29.63 64.83 53.50
CA LYS A 24 29.00 64.62 52.18
C LYS A 24 29.92 63.90 51.20
N THR A 25 31.22 64.19 51.23
CA THR A 25 32.20 63.53 50.36
C THR A 25 32.31 62.05 50.70
N ASP A 26 32.29 61.68 51.98
CA ASP A 26 32.31 60.29 52.42
C ASP A 26 31.04 59.53 51.97
N THR A 27 29.87 60.18 52.01
CA THR A 27 28.63 59.57 51.50
C THR A 27 28.66 59.35 49.98
N ILE A 28 29.26 60.27 49.21
CA ILE A 28 29.41 60.13 47.76
C ILE A 28 30.35 58.96 47.44
N ASN A 29 31.47 58.85 48.15
CA ASN A 29 32.41 57.74 47.98
C ASN A 29 31.75 56.39 48.29
N ALA A 30 30.92 56.31 49.33
CA ALA A 30 30.16 55.11 49.66
C ALA A 30 29.12 54.73 48.59
N VAL A 31 28.47 55.72 47.95
CA VAL A 31 27.54 55.50 46.84
C VAL A 31 28.27 55.09 45.56
N ALA A 32 29.40 55.71 45.24
CA ALA A 32 30.21 55.38 44.07
C ALA A 32 30.67 53.92 44.09
N GLY A 33 31.16 53.42 45.23
CA GLY A 33 31.54 52.02 45.39
C GLY A 33 30.35 51.05 45.25
N ARG A 34 29.12 51.47 45.61
CA ARG A 34 27.91 50.68 45.38
C ARG A 34 27.52 50.62 43.91
N VAL A 35 27.72 51.70 43.15
CA VAL A 35 27.40 51.78 41.72
C VAL A 35 28.33 50.91 40.88
N GLU A 36 29.63 50.89 41.21
CA GLU A 36 30.62 50.01 40.56
C GLU A 36 30.35 48.51 40.83
N GLY A 37 29.70 48.19 41.96
CA GLY A 37 29.29 46.83 42.30
C GLY A 37 27.91 46.41 41.76
N LEU A 38 27.22 47.25 40.97
CA LEU A 38 25.89 46.91 40.47
C LEU A 38 25.96 45.91 39.30
N PRO A 39 25.01 44.96 39.23
CA PRO A 39 24.92 43.99 38.13
C PRO A 39 24.64 44.63 36.76
N ILE A 40 24.33 45.93 36.71
CA ILE A 40 24.11 46.69 35.47
C ILE A 40 25.41 46.87 34.67
N GLN A 41 26.54 47.11 35.34
CA GLN A 41 27.84 47.26 34.65
C GLN A 41 28.31 45.94 34.05
N GLU A 42 28.06 44.83 34.74
CA GLU A 42 28.25 43.48 34.21
C GLU A 42 27.31 43.20 33.02
N LEU A 43 26.06 43.68 33.09
CA LEU A 43 25.09 43.54 32.00
C LEU A 43 25.53 44.30 30.74
N LEU A 44 26.05 45.51 30.88
CA LEU A 44 26.57 46.31 29.77
C LEU A 44 27.75 45.60 29.07
N ALA A 45 28.72 45.10 29.83
CA ALA A 45 29.85 44.35 29.28
C ALA A 45 29.41 43.07 28.53
N ARG A 46 28.35 42.39 29.00
CA ARG A 46 27.77 41.23 28.33
C ARG A 46 27.03 41.61 27.05
N VAL A 47 26.35 42.76 27.01
CA VAL A 47 25.68 43.28 25.80
C VAL A 47 26.71 43.62 24.72
N ASP A 48 27.79 44.32 25.07
CA ASP A 48 28.87 44.66 24.12
C ASP A 48 29.51 43.41 23.50
N THR A 49 29.71 42.38 24.33
CA THR A 49 30.24 41.08 23.89
C THR A 49 29.26 40.36 22.94
N LEU A 50 27.96 40.44 23.21
CA LEU A 50 26.93 39.82 22.37
C LEU A 50 26.80 40.54 21.02
N GLU A 51 26.85 41.86 21.01
CA GLU A 51 26.78 42.67 19.79
C GLU A 51 27.97 42.38 18.86
N GLY A 52 29.19 42.27 19.42
CA GLY A 52 30.38 41.86 18.68
C GLY A 52 30.29 40.44 18.09
N ASN A 53 29.56 39.54 18.75
CA ASN A 53 29.33 38.19 18.25
C ASN A 53 28.27 38.17 17.13
N VAL A 54 27.17 38.92 17.29
CA VAL A 54 26.11 39.04 16.27
C VAL A 54 26.64 39.68 14.99
N GLY A 55 27.48 40.71 15.08
CA GLY A 55 28.14 41.30 13.91
C GLY A 55 29.04 40.34 13.13
N ARG A 56 29.53 39.27 13.78
CA ARG A 56 30.39 38.24 13.17
C ARG A 56 29.60 37.06 12.60
N THR A 57 28.42 36.74 13.15
CA THR A 57 27.54 35.66 12.66
C THR A 57 26.66 36.07 11.48
N VAL A 58 26.43 37.37 11.23
CA VAL A 58 25.70 37.86 10.03
C VAL A 58 26.62 37.95 8.81
N LYS A 59 27.48 36.96 8.62
CA LYS A 59 28.20 36.69 7.37
C LYS A 59 28.02 35.23 6.97
N TYR A 60 26.77 34.81 6.90
CA TYR A 60 26.41 33.70 6.02
C TYR A 60 25.90 34.32 4.73
N GLU A 61 26.61 34.04 3.64
CA GLU A 61 26.22 34.41 2.28
C GLU A 61 24.87 33.77 1.94
N TYR A 62 23.78 34.45 2.26
CA TYR A 62 22.45 34.16 1.74
C TYR A 62 22.36 34.75 0.31
N GLY A 63 23.10 34.15 -0.63
CA GLY A 63 23.41 34.79 -1.92
C GLY A 63 23.19 33.97 -3.19
N ASP A 64 23.74 32.75 -3.32
CA ASP A 64 23.84 32.10 -4.64
C ASP A 64 23.36 30.64 -4.72
N SER A 65 23.34 29.89 -3.60
CA SER A 65 23.03 28.46 -3.62
C SER A 65 21.54 28.12 -3.87
N SER A 66 20.64 29.08 -3.74
CA SER A 66 19.19 28.85 -3.90
C SER A 66 18.78 28.75 -5.38
N SER A 67 19.36 29.59 -6.24
CA SER A 67 19.01 29.66 -7.67
C SER A 67 19.39 28.38 -8.43
N SER A 68 20.59 27.86 -8.19
CA SER A 68 21.07 26.60 -8.80
C SER A 68 20.24 25.39 -8.34
N PHE A 69 19.81 25.35 -7.08
CA PHE A 69 18.96 24.27 -6.56
C PHE A 69 17.56 24.30 -7.18
N VAL A 70 16.97 25.49 -7.33
CA VAL A 70 15.66 25.67 -7.98
C VAL A 70 15.73 25.22 -9.44
N ALA A 71 16.78 25.61 -10.18
CA ALA A 71 16.96 25.20 -11.57
C ALA A 71 17.11 23.67 -11.72
N HIS A 72 17.88 23.03 -10.85
CA HIS A 72 18.02 21.56 -10.85
C HIS A 72 16.68 20.85 -10.54
N MET A 73 15.91 21.36 -9.58
CA MET A 73 14.59 20.79 -9.26
C MET A 73 13.62 20.94 -10.44
N GLU A 74 13.66 22.07 -11.14
CA GLU A 74 12.85 22.29 -12.35
C GLU A 74 13.24 21.32 -13.48
N GLU A 75 14.54 21.08 -13.68
CA GLU A 75 15.06 20.08 -14.62
C GLU A 75 14.58 18.66 -14.25
N CYS A 76 14.73 18.25 -12.98
CA CYS A 76 14.26 16.94 -12.50
C CYS A 76 12.75 16.76 -12.69
N VAL A 77 11.95 17.82 -12.48
CA VAL A 77 10.49 17.76 -12.69
C VAL A 77 10.16 17.57 -14.17
N ASN A 78 10.87 18.26 -15.07
CA ASN A 78 10.67 18.12 -16.51
C ASN A 78 11.12 16.74 -17.02
N GLU A 79 12.24 16.21 -16.53
CA GLU A 79 12.66 14.83 -16.83
C GLU A 79 11.63 13.81 -16.33
N LEU A 80 11.11 14.01 -15.13
CA LEU A 80 10.07 13.14 -14.57
C LEU A 80 8.79 13.18 -15.43
N ASP A 81 8.32 14.36 -15.83
CA ASP A 81 7.13 14.51 -16.70
C ASP A 81 7.32 13.83 -18.05
N ASN A 82 8.48 14.02 -18.68
CA ASN A 82 8.83 13.34 -19.94
C ASN A 82 8.90 11.81 -19.79
N SER A 83 9.47 11.33 -18.68
CA SER A 83 9.53 9.89 -18.40
C SER A 83 8.14 9.29 -18.17
N GLN A 84 7.26 10.00 -17.46
CA GLN A 84 5.88 9.59 -17.22
C GLN A 84 5.08 9.54 -18.52
N LYS A 85 5.23 10.55 -19.39
CA LYS A 85 4.60 10.57 -20.70
C LYS A 85 5.04 9.38 -21.57
N THR A 86 6.35 9.11 -21.59
CA THR A 86 6.91 7.98 -22.35
C THR A 86 6.35 6.64 -21.84
N LEU A 87 6.29 6.45 -20.51
CA LEU A 87 5.71 5.24 -19.93
C LEU A 87 4.22 5.09 -20.28
N LEU A 88 3.47 6.19 -20.29
CA LEU A 88 2.05 6.18 -20.62
C LEU A 88 1.81 5.83 -22.10
N GLU A 89 2.63 6.34 -23.02
CA GLU A 89 2.62 5.96 -24.44
C GLU A 89 2.90 4.46 -24.60
N MET A 90 3.95 3.93 -23.98
CA MET A 90 4.27 2.49 -24.03
C MET A 90 3.13 1.61 -23.48
N ILE A 91 2.48 2.02 -22.39
CA ILE A 91 1.34 1.30 -21.81
C ILE A 91 0.15 1.33 -22.78
N ASN A 92 -0.11 2.47 -23.43
CA ASN A 92 -1.20 2.58 -24.40
C ASN A 92 -0.96 1.71 -25.62
N ASP A 93 0.25 1.74 -26.20
CA ASP A 93 0.64 0.92 -27.34
C ASP A 93 0.44 -0.57 -27.04
N MET A 94 0.94 -1.03 -25.88
CA MET A 94 0.78 -2.42 -25.44
C MET A 94 -0.69 -2.78 -25.19
N SER A 95 -1.47 -1.86 -24.63
CA SER A 95 -2.91 -2.05 -24.40
C SER A 95 -3.70 -2.14 -25.70
N GLU A 96 -3.28 -1.42 -26.73
CA GLU A 96 -3.85 -1.49 -28.08
C GLU A 96 -3.55 -2.84 -28.74
N ASP A 97 -2.30 -3.32 -28.67
CA ASP A 97 -1.92 -4.64 -29.18
C ASP A 97 -2.70 -5.78 -28.51
N PHE A 98 -2.85 -5.72 -27.18
CA PHE A 98 -3.66 -6.69 -26.44
C PHE A 98 -5.13 -6.64 -26.85
N ARG A 99 -5.70 -5.44 -27.01
CA ARG A 99 -7.08 -5.26 -27.47
C ARG A 99 -7.28 -5.85 -28.87
N ALA A 100 -6.37 -5.58 -29.81
CA ALA A 100 -6.42 -6.13 -31.15
C ALA A 100 -6.37 -7.67 -31.13
N THR A 101 -5.50 -8.24 -30.31
CA THR A 101 -5.40 -9.70 -30.14
C THR A 101 -6.68 -10.30 -29.54
N LEU A 102 -7.27 -9.65 -28.54
CA LEU A 102 -8.54 -10.08 -27.94
C LEU A 102 -9.70 -10.02 -28.94
N ASP A 103 -9.76 -9.00 -29.79
CA ASP A 103 -10.78 -8.91 -30.83
C ASP A 103 -10.65 -10.05 -31.86
N VAL A 104 -9.42 -10.41 -32.25
CA VAL A 104 -9.18 -11.58 -33.11
C VAL A 104 -9.68 -12.87 -32.43
N VAL A 105 -9.36 -13.07 -31.15
CA VAL A 105 -9.80 -14.25 -30.39
C VAL A 105 -11.33 -14.29 -30.29
N ARG A 106 -11.97 -13.17 -29.95
CA ARG A 106 -13.44 -13.04 -29.85
C ARG A 106 -14.12 -13.39 -31.17
N ASN A 107 -13.59 -12.87 -32.28
CA ASN A 107 -14.09 -13.16 -33.61
C ASN A 107 -13.91 -14.64 -33.96
N LYS A 108 -12.80 -15.26 -33.56
CA LYS A 108 -12.57 -16.68 -33.81
C LYS A 108 -13.50 -17.58 -33.00
N ILE A 109 -13.80 -17.22 -31.76
CA ILE A 109 -14.81 -17.92 -30.94
C ILE A 109 -16.19 -17.81 -31.59
N ALA A 110 -16.57 -16.63 -32.09
CA ALA A 110 -17.82 -16.44 -32.80
C ALA A 110 -17.91 -17.32 -34.08
N ASP A 111 -16.84 -17.38 -34.87
CA ASP A 111 -16.70 -18.26 -36.05
C ASP A 111 -16.86 -19.74 -35.67
N VAL A 112 -16.14 -20.20 -34.65
CA VAL A 112 -16.22 -21.59 -34.16
C VAL A 112 -17.64 -21.91 -33.68
N ASN A 113 -18.28 -21.01 -32.92
CA ASN A 113 -19.66 -21.19 -32.46
C ASN A 113 -20.65 -21.27 -33.63
N ALA A 114 -20.47 -20.46 -34.67
CA ALA A 114 -21.31 -20.53 -35.87
C ALA A 114 -21.15 -21.88 -36.59
N ARG A 115 -19.91 -22.36 -36.77
CA ARG A 115 -19.62 -23.67 -37.40
C ARG A 115 -20.16 -24.83 -36.57
N LEU A 116 -20.06 -24.76 -35.24
CA LEU A 116 -20.62 -25.76 -34.33
C LEU A 116 -22.15 -25.82 -34.45
N ASN A 117 -22.82 -24.68 -34.39
CA ASN A 117 -24.28 -24.60 -34.54
C ASN A 117 -24.77 -25.14 -35.89
N LEU A 118 -24.04 -24.85 -36.98
CA LEU A 118 -24.31 -25.43 -38.29
C LEU A 118 -24.15 -26.96 -38.29
N THR A 119 -23.09 -27.47 -37.67
CA THR A 119 -22.83 -28.92 -37.59
C THR A 119 -23.93 -29.63 -36.81
N ILE A 120 -24.34 -29.08 -35.67
CA ILE A 120 -25.47 -29.59 -34.88
C ILE A 120 -26.75 -29.61 -35.71
N ARG A 121 -27.04 -28.52 -36.44
CA ARG A 121 -28.23 -28.45 -37.31
C ARG A 121 -28.15 -29.43 -38.48
N LEU A 122 -26.99 -29.60 -39.11
CA LEU A 122 -26.80 -30.59 -40.17
C LEU A 122 -27.04 -32.00 -39.64
N MET A 123 -26.49 -32.36 -38.48
CA MET A 123 -26.71 -33.66 -37.85
C MET A 123 -28.18 -33.88 -37.45
N ALA A 124 -28.87 -32.84 -36.96
CA ALA A 124 -30.30 -32.90 -36.66
C ALA A 124 -31.16 -33.07 -37.93
N ASN A 125 -30.80 -32.38 -39.01
CA ASN A 125 -31.50 -32.45 -40.30
C ASN A 125 -31.12 -33.70 -41.12
N GLN A 126 -29.99 -34.34 -40.80
CA GLN A 126 -29.56 -35.63 -41.34
C GLN A 126 -30.22 -36.79 -40.60
N ALA A 127 -31.22 -36.51 -39.74
CA ALA A 127 -32.22 -37.50 -39.38
C ALA A 127 -32.87 -38.04 -40.68
N PRO A 128 -32.80 -39.34 -40.94
CA PRO A 128 -33.33 -39.90 -42.18
C PRO A 128 -34.83 -39.62 -42.28
N ALA A 129 -35.22 -39.04 -43.41
CA ALA A 129 -36.59 -39.10 -43.88
C ALA A 129 -37.02 -40.57 -43.85
N ARG A 130 -37.87 -40.91 -42.89
CA ARG A 130 -38.57 -42.19 -42.78
C ARG A 130 -37.65 -43.43 -42.76
N GLY A 131 -37.26 -43.83 -41.56
CA GLY A 131 -36.56 -45.08 -41.29
C GLY A 131 -35.27 -44.79 -40.54
N ALA A 132 -35.32 -44.97 -39.23
CA ALA A 132 -34.21 -44.73 -38.32
C ALA A 132 -32.89 -45.29 -38.88
N ILE A 133 -31.91 -44.42 -39.10
CA ILE A 133 -30.51 -44.80 -39.03
C ILE A 133 -30.27 -44.87 -37.52
N PRO A 134 -30.11 -46.07 -36.94
CA PRO A 134 -29.65 -46.11 -35.57
C PRO A 134 -28.22 -45.57 -35.64
N VAL A 135 -27.98 -44.40 -35.04
CA VAL A 135 -26.75 -44.27 -34.28
C VAL A 135 -26.69 -45.56 -33.49
N SER A 136 -25.74 -46.44 -33.79
CA SER A 136 -25.61 -47.67 -33.03
C SER A 136 -25.23 -47.24 -31.62
N ARG A 137 -26.24 -46.91 -30.81
CA ARG A 137 -26.21 -47.18 -29.38
C ARG A 137 -25.79 -48.63 -29.35
N VAL A 138 -24.52 -48.85 -29.08
CA VAL A 138 -24.01 -50.19 -28.80
C VAL A 138 -24.99 -50.70 -27.76
N ASN A 139 -25.83 -51.67 -28.13
CA ASN A 139 -26.77 -52.27 -27.21
C ASN A 139 -25.88 -53.01 -26.21
N ILE A 140 -25.61 -52.37 -25.07
CA ILE A 140 -24.82 -52.97 -24.01
C ILE A 140 -25.68 -54.14 -23.51
N PRO A 141 -25.19 -55.38 -23.62
CA PRO A 141 -25.96 -56.53 -23.17
C PRO A 141 -26.18 -56.41 -21.66
N GLU A 142 -27.42 -56.65 -21.22
CA GLU A 142 -27.74 -56.70 -19.80
C GLU A 142 -26.97 -57.84 -19.12
N PRO A 143 -26.49 -57.62 -17.88
CA PRO A 143 -25.75 -58.64 -17.14
C PRO A 143 -26.68 -59.80 -16.78
N LYS A 144 -26.12 -61.01 -16.69
CA LYS A 144 -26.91 -62.21 -16.34
C LYS A 144 -27.32 -62.15 -14.86
N PRO A 145 -28.56 -62.55 -14.52
CA PRO A 145 -28.97 -62.65 -13.12
C PRO A 145 -28.15 -63.68 -12.34
N PHE A 146 -27.85 -63.38 -11.08
CA PHE A 146 -27.22 -64.33 -10.16
C PHE A 146 -28.27 -65.02 -9.31
N CYS A 147 -28.31 -66.36 -9.39
CA CYS A 147 -29.30 -67.19 -8.71
C CYS A 147 -28.85 -67.78 -7.36
N GLY A 148 -27.72 -67.32 -6.80
CA GLY A 148 -27.31 -67.74 -5.45
C GLY A 148 -26.51 -69.05 -5.40
N VAL A 149 -25.93 -69.46 -6.54
CA VAL A 149 -25.04 -70.62 -6.61
C VAL A 149 -23.87 -70.41 -5.64
N ARG A 150 -23.62 -71.39 -4.76
CA ARG A 150 -22.52 -71.38 -3.79
C ARG A 150 -21.17 -71.73 -4.44
N ASP A 151 -20.84 -70.99 -5.49
CA ASP A 151 -19.61 -71.12 -6.28
C ASP A 151 -18.92 -69.74 -6.34
N ALA A 152 -17.68 -69.68 -5.87
CA ALA A 152 -16.93 -68.42 -5.81
C ALA A 152 -16.68 -67.80 -7.19
N LYS A 153 -16.46 -68.63 -8.21
CA LYS A 153 -16.21 -68.18 -9.58
C LYS A 153 -17.48 -67.65 -10.22
N ALA A 154 -18.63 -68.25 -9.93
CA ALA A 154 -19.93 -67.74 -10.38
C ALA A 154 -20.24 -66.34 -9.81
N LEU A 155 -19.94 -66.13 -8.53
CA LEU A 155 -20.08 -64.83 -7.89
C LEU A 155 -19.12 -63.78 -8.46
N GLU A 156 -17.85 -64.15 -8.67
CA GLU A 156 -16.84 -63.25 -9.24
C GLU A 156 -17.19 -62.82 -10.67
N ASN A 157 -17.65 -63.75 -11.52
CA ASN A 157 -18.11 -63.43 -12.87
C ASN A 157 -19.31 -62.48 -12.86
N TYR A 158 -20.26 -62.66 -11.94
CA TYR A 158 -21.42 -61.77 -11.82
C TYR A 158 -21.03 -60.34 -11.44
N ILE A 159 -20.13 -60.19 -10.45
CA ILE A 159 -19.61 -58.89 -10.04
C ILE A 159 -18.87 -58.23 -11.19
N PHE A 160 -18.01 -58.99 -11.89
CA PHE A 160 -17.27 -58.49 -13.04
C PHE A 160 -18.20 -58.00 -14.17
N ASP A 161 -19.21 -58.78 -14.54
CA ASP A 161 -20.16 -58.41 -15.59
C ASP A 161 -20.94 -57.13 -15.23
N LEU A 162 -21.33 -56.96 -13.97
CA LEU A 162 -21.99 -55.74 -13.47
C LEU A 162 -21.07 -54.51 -13.50
N GLU A 163 -19.82 -54.64 -13.08
CA GLU A 163 -18.85 -53.54 -13.13
C GLU A 163 -18.61 -53.06 -14.56
N GLN A 164 -18.45 -54.01 -15.49
CA GLN A 164 -18.29 -53.71 -16.89
C GLN A 164 -19.55 -53.05 -17.47
N TYR A 165 -20.74 -53.49 -17.06
CA TYR A 165 -22.00 -52.88 -17.43
C TYR A 165 -22.11 -51.43 -16.92
N PHE A 166 -21.74 -51.15 -15.67
CA PHE A 166 -21.74 -49.78 -15.12
C PHE A 166 -20.78 -48.86 -15.85
N ARG A 167 -19.58 -49.35 -16.18
CA ARG A 167 -18.59 -48.60 -16.98
C ARG A 167 -19.12 -48.31 -18.39
N ALA A 168 -19.75 -49.28 -19.04
CA ALA A 168 -20.29 -49.11 -20.38
C ALA A 168 -21.50 -48.16 -20.41
N THR A 169 -22.34 -48.19 -19.37
CA THR A 169 -23.55 -47.35 -19.27
C THR A 169 -23.31 -45.99 -18.62
N ASN A 170 -22.07 -45.68 -18.21
CA ASN A 170 -21.72 -44.50 -17.40
C ASN A 170 -22.61 -44.36 -16.14
N THR A 171 -22.97 -45.48 -15.51
CA THR A 171 -23.74 -45.47 -14.26
C THR A 171 -22.81 -45.07 -13.12
N VAL A 172 -22.84 -43.78 -12.75
CA VAL A 172 -21.91 -43.19 -11.77
C VAL A 172 -22.45 -43.15 -10.34
N THR A 173 -23.76 -43.19 -10.13
CA THR A 173 -24.35 -43.04 -8.79
C THR A 173 -24.44 -44.39 -8.08
N GLU A 174 -24.01 -44.44 -6.81
CA GLU A 174 -24.03 -45.67 -6.01
C GLU A 174 -25.45 -46.20 -5.79
N GLU A 175 -26.43 -45.31 -5.63
CA GLU A 175 -27.85 -45.69 -5.54
C GLU A 175 -28.34 -46.45 -6.78
N ALA A 176 -27.98 -45.99 -7.99
CA ALA A 176 -28.35 -46.67 -9.23
C ALA A 176 -27.60 -47.99 -9.39
N LYS A 177 -26.33 -48.06 -9.00
CA LYS A 177 -25.54 -49.31 -9.02
C LYS A 177 -26.13 -50.36 -8.08
N VAL A 178 -26.47 -49.98 -6.85
CA VAL A 178 -27.10 -50.88 -5.86
C VAL A 178 -28.46 -51.35 -6.35
N THR A 179 -29.30 -50.45 -6.86
CA THR A 179 -30.62 -50.79 -7.41
C THR A 179 -30.50 -51.77 -8.56
N LEU A 180 -29.60 -51.52 -9.52
CA LEU A 180 -29.40 -52.43 -10.65
C LEU A 180 -28.87 -53.79 -10.21
N THR A 181 -27.89 -53.81 -9.29
CA THR A 181 -27.35 -55.06 -8.73
C THR A 181 -28.45 -55.88 -8.07
N MET A 182 -29.35 -55.25 -7.30
CA MET A 182 -30.48 -55.93 -6.66
C MET A 182 -31.52 -56.45 -7.66
N MET A 183 -31.76 -55.71 -8.76
CA MET A 183 -32.67 -56.15 -9.82
C MET A 183 -32.17 -57.41 -10.54
N HIS A 184 -30.86 -57.65 -10.57
CA HIS A 184 -30.22 -58.81 -11.21
C HIS A 184 -29.90 -59.94 -10.22
N LEU A 185 -30.44 -59.89 -9.00
CA LEU A 185 -30.49 -61.07 -8.12
C LEU A 185 -31.79 -61.84 -8.37
N SER A 186 -31.71 -63.16 -8.40
CA SER A 186 -32.84 -64.06 -8.61
C SER A 186 -32.81 -65.25 -7.64
N GLU A 187 -33.93 -65.95 -7.52
CA GLU A 187 -34.04 -67.19 -6.73
C GLU A 187 -33.51 -67.02 -5.29
N ASP A 188 -32.67 -67.94 -4.83
CA ASP A 188 -32.11 -67.98 -3.48
C ASP A 188 -31.14 -66.82 -3.18
N ALA A 189 -30.76 -66.02 -4.19
CA ALA A 189 -29.96 -64.80 -4.00
C ALA A 189 -30.81 -63.55 -3.74
N LYS A 190 -32.10 -63.57 -4.03
CA LYS A 190 -32.97 -62.40 -3.83
C LYS A 190 -33.53 -62.40 -2.40
N LEU A 191 -33.50 -61.22 -1.76
CA LEU A 191 -34.04 -60.99 -0.41
C LEU A 191 -35.57 -60.96 -0.38
#